data_AF-A0A2V8M4L9-F1
#
_entry.id   AF-A0A2V8M4L9-F1
#
_cell.length_a   1.000
_cell.length_b   1.000
_cell.length_c   1.000
_cell.angle_alpha   90.00
_cell.angle_beta   90.00
_cell.angle_gamma   90.00
#
_symmetry.space_group_name_H-M   'P 1'
#
loop_
_entity.id
_entity.type
_entity.pdbx_description
1 polymer ?
#
loop_
_entity_poly.entity_id
_entity_poly.type
_entity_poly.pdbx_seq_one_letter_code
_entity_poly.pdbx_strand_id
1 'polypeptide(L)'
;GYSGGATTLSDAITRPDSGIEAAATGSEVGDLFEYRIDQPVSVPRNRSALIPIVQTRMDGERVSIYNEANRRDRPMGGMLLKNTSPLTLEDGALTVIDGDAYAGEALMERLKPAEQRLISFALDLGTLVNARAKEDREPTFLVRVVNGVFQAHYYQTSEK
;
A
#
# COMPACT_ATOMS: atom_id res chain seq x y z
N GLY A 1 -20.67 36.35 -6.30
CA GLY A 1 -20.13 35.18 -5.59
C GLY A 1 -19.79 34.14 -6.61
N TYR A 2 -18.51 33.84 -6.79
CA TYR A 2 -18.06 32.79 -7.70
C TYR A 2 -17.62 31.59 -6.87
N SER A 3 -18.49 30.59 -6.77
CA SER A 3 -18.14 29.25 -6.32
C SER A 3 -17.57 28.47 -7.50
N GLY A 4 -16.33 28.80 -7.90
CA GLY A 4 -15.53 27.91 -8.74
C GLY A 4 -14.92 26.87 -7.82
N GLY A 5 -15.33 25.61 -7.94
CA GLY A 5 -14.68 24.52 -7.22
C GLY A 5 -13.18 24.55 -7.54
N ALA A 6 -12.36 24.76 -6.50
CA ALA A 6 -10.92 24.81 -6.67
C ALA A 6 -10.46 23.45 -7.26
N THR A 7 -9.88 23.49 -8.45
CA THR A 7 -9.25 22.31 -9.05
C THR A 7 -8.01 22.00 -8.23
N THR A 8 -7.94 20.80 -7.67
CA THR A 8 -6.75 20.36 -6.95
C THR A 8 -5.64 19.95 -7.90
N LEU A 9 -4.40 19.86 -7.43
CA LEU A 9 -3.26 19.34 -8.19
C LEU A 9 -3.53 17.90 -8.66
N SER A 10 -4.06 17.04 -7.79
CA SER A 10 -4.51 15.69 -8.14
C SER A 10 -5.56 15.68 -9.25
N ASP A 11 -6.51 16.61 -9.25
CA ASP A 11 -7.50 16.71 -10.35
C ASP A 11 -6.83 17.18 -11.65
N ALA A 12 -5.88 18.11 -11.55
CA ALA A 12 -5.17 18.63 -12.72
C ALA A 12 -4.30 17.56 -13.39
N ILE A 13 -3.65 16.67 -12.64
CA ILE A 13 -2.78 15.61 -13.20
C ILE A 13 -3.56 14.38 -13.72
N THR A 14 -4.80 14.17 -13.27
CA THR A 14 -5.62 13.00 -13.66
C THR A 14 -6.64 13.31 -14.75
N ARG A 15 -6.68 14.54 -15.25
CA ARG A 15 -7.60 14.94 -16.32
C ARG A 15 -7.20 14.31 -17.66
N PRO A 16 -8.16 13.85 -18.49
CA PRO A 16 -7.86 13.31 -19.82
C PRO A 16 -7.22 14.35 -20.75
N ASP A 17 -7.53 15.62 -20.53
CA ASP A 17 -7.13 16.78 -21.31
C ASP A 17 -5.83 17.45 -20.81
N SER A 18 -5.19 16.92 -19.76
CA SER A 18 -4.02 17.54 -19.13
C SER A 18 -2.65 17.10 -19.68
N GLY A 19 -2.56 16.45 -20.84
CA GLY A 19 -1.25 16.06 -21.38
C GLY A 19 -1.28 15.13 -22.59
N ILE A 20 -0.13 14.49 -22.84
CA ILE A 20 0.07 13.45 -23.86
C ILE A 20 -0.54 12.15 -23.33
N GLU A 21 -1.43 11.52 -24.10
CA GLU A 21 -1.99 10.21 -23.72
C GLU A 21 -0.90 9.13 -23.68
N ALA A 22 -0.92 8.32 -22.63
CA ALA A 22 -0.07 7.13 -22.55
C ALA A 22 -0.58 6.05 -23.54
N ALA A 23 0.28 5.67 -24.48
CA ALA A 23 -0.02 4.63 -25.47
C ALA A 23 1.15 3.64 -25.57
N ALA A 24 1.18 2.68 -24.66
CA ALA A 24 2.17 1.61 -24.65
C ALA A 24 1.54 0.23 -24.47
N THR A 25 2.10 -0.76 -25.18
CA THR A 25 1.82 -2.18 -25.00
C THR A 25 2.96 -2.88 -24.25
N GLY A 26 2.65 -3.92 -23.49
CA GLY A 26 3.62 -4.64 -22.66
C GLY A 26 3.86 -6.06 -23.15
N SER A 27 5.07 -6.57 -22.98
CA SER A 27 5.41 -7.97 -23.24
C SER A 27 6.38 -8.52 -22.19
N GLU A 28 6.15 -9.76 -21.75
CA GLU A 28 7.14 -10.52 -20.97
C GLU A 28 8.19 -11.11 -21.93
N VAL A 29 9.48 -10.89 -21.65
CA VAL A 29 10.62 -11.44 -22.40
C VAL A 29 11.57 -12.11 -21.43
N GLY A 30 11.34 -13.39 -21.16
CA GLY A 30 12.03 -14.10 -20.07
C GLY A 30 11.65 -13.50 -18.71
N ASP A 31 12.64 -13.03 -17.95
CA ASP A 31 12.44 -12.36 -16.64
C ASP A 31 12.24 -10.83 -16.75
N LEU A 32 12.40 -10.25 -17.94
CA LEU A 32 12.25 -8.82 -18.21
C LEU A 32 10.84 -8.49 -18.71
N PHE A 33 10.39 -7.26 -18.43
CA PHE A 33 9.21 -6.66 -19.03
C PHE A 33 9.60 -5.50 -19.94
N GLU A 34 9.05 -5.45 -21.14
CA GLU A 34 9.26 -4.35 -22.09
C GLU A 34 7.99 -3.51 -22.23
N TYR A 35 8.15 -2.19 -22.26
CA TYR A 35 7.11 -1.24 -22.64
C TYR A 35 7.36 -0.77 -24.07
N ARG A 36 6.44 -1.09 -24.97
CA ARG A 36 6.52 -0.69 -26.37
C ARG A 36 5.57 0.47 -26.62
N ILE A 37 6.10 1.63 -26.98
CA ILE A 37 5.30 2.80 -27.34
C ILE A 37 4.64 2.53 -28.71
N ASP A 38 3.31 2.62 -28.75
CA ASP A 38 2.55 2.24 -29.96
C ASP A 38 2.62 3.32 -31.06
N GLN A 39 2.78 4.59 -30.67
CA GLN A 39 2.86 5.72 -31.60
C GLN A 39 4.30 6.27 -31.70
N PRO A 40 4.83 6.51 -32.92
CA PRO A 40 6.16 7.08 -33.07
C PRO A 40 6.30 8.45 -32.40
N VAL A 41 7.37 8.63 -31.61
CA VAL A 41 7.69 9.89 -30.94
C VAL A 41 8.88 10.57 -31.62
N SER A 42 8.71 11.84 -32.02
CA SER A 42 9.78 12.66 -32.60
C SER A 42 10.36 13.61 -31.56
N VAL A 43 11.66 13.48 -31.26
CA VAL A 43 12.39 14.36 -30.34
C VAL A 43 13.38 15.22 -31.14
N PRO A 44 13.18 16.56 -31.22
CA PRO A 44 14.09 17.43 -31.95
C PRO A 44 15.52 17.42 -31.38
N ARG A 45 16.51 17.82 -32.19
CA ARG A 45 17.90 17.97 -31.76
C ARG A 45 17.99 18.90 -30.54
N ASN A 46 18.81 18.52 -29.54
CA ASN A 46 19.01 19.26 -28.29
C ASN A 46 17.72 19.44 -27.47
N ARG A 47 16.81 18.47 -27.53
CA ARG A 47 15.61 18.41 -26.70
C ARG A 47 15.48 17.06 -26.03
N SER A 48 14.71 17.02 -24.95
CA SER A 48 14.33 15.81 -24.22
C SER A 48 12.81 15.73 -24.17
N ALA A 49 12.27 14.53 -24.12
CA ALA A 49 10.85 14.28 -23.96
C ALA A 49 10.64 13.29 -22.81
N LEU A 50 9.63 13.57 -21.97
CA LEU A 50 9.10 12.62 -21.01
C LEU A 50 7.91 11.94 -21.69
N ILE A 51 8.00 10.63 -21.89
CA ILE A 51 6.97 9.85 -22.57
C ILE A 51 6.16 9.12 -21.50
N PRO A 52 4.88 9.45 -21.31
CA PRO A 52 4.04 8.71 -20.39
C PRO A 52 3.78 7.32 -20.96
N ILE A 53 4.06 6.29 -20.16
CA ILE A 53 3.87 4.89 -20.57
C ILE A 53 2.58 4.29 -20.01
N VAL A 54 2.11 4.76 -18.85
CA VAL A 54 0.86 4.34 -18.22
C VAL A 54 0.15 5.56 -17.65
N GLN A 55 -1.13 5.73 -17.97
CA GLN A 55 -2.00 6.72 -17.36
C GLN A 55 -3.38 6.09 -17.16
N THR A 56 -3.56 5.44 -16.02
CA THR A 56 -4.74 4.63 -15.73
C THR A 56 -5.21 4.86 -14.31
N ARG A 57 -6.53 4.91 -14.11
CA ARG A 57 -7.11 4.85 -12.77
C ARG A 57 -6.97 3.44 -12.22
N MET A 58 -6.34 3.32 -11.07
CA MET A 58 -6.13 2.07 -10.36
C MET A 58 -7.01 2.02 -9.11
N ASP A 59 -7.38 0.80 -8.72
CA ASP A 59 -8.10 0.58 -7.48
C ASP A 59 -7.11 0.68 -6.31
N GLY A 60 -7.49 1.44 -5.28
CA GLY A 60 -6.67 1.63 -4.09
C GLY A 60 -7.51 1.84 -2.85
N GLU A 61 -7.13 1.20 -1.74
CA GLU A 61 -7.70 1.44 -0.42
C GLU A 61 -6.68 2.08 0.51
N ARG A 62 -7.02 3.21 1.13
CA ARG A 62 -6.15 3.87 2.11
C ARG A 62 -6.13 3.08 3.40
N VAL A 63 -4.94 2.74 3.88
CA VAL A 63 -4.74 1.86 5.05
C VAL A 63 -3.68 2.40 6.00
N SER A 64 -3.74 1.99 7.27
CA SER A 64 -2.67 2.18 8.26
C SER A 64 -1.96 0.84 8.46
N ILE A 65 -0.69 0.77 8.06
CA ILE A 65 0.15 -0.43 8.10
C ILE A 65 0.93 -0.43 9.42
N TYR A 66 0.54 -1.30 10.33
CA TYR A 66 1.20 -1.46 11.63
C TYR A 66 2.06 -2.73 11.66
N ASN A 67 3.30 -2.58 12.12
CA ASN A 67 4.19 -3.70 12.42
C ASN A 67 4.98 -3.37 13.68
N GLU A 68 4.65 -4.05 14.79
CA GLU A 68 5.25 -3.82 16.11
C GLU A 68 6.78 -4.01 16.12
N ALA A 69 7.31 -4.93 15.30
CA ALA A 69 8.74 -5.18 15.20
C ALA A 69 9.49 -4.01 14.54
N ASN A 70 8.84 -3.31 13.60
CA ASN A 70 9.42 -2.16 12.91
C ASN A 70 9.19 -0.87 13.71
N ARG A 71 7.97 -0.69 14.24
CA ARG A 71 7.57 0.51 14.97
C ARG A 71 6.39 0.23 15.90
N ARG A 72 6.59 0.47 17.19
CA ARG A 72 5.61 0.12 18.24
C ARG A 72 4.51 1.13 18.46
N ASP A 73 4.81 2.42 18.24
CA ASP A 73 3.95 3.52 18.68
C ASP A 73 3.01 4.02 17.59
N ARG A 74 3.42 3.90 16.32
CA ARG A 74 2.69 4.49 15.18
C ARG A 74 2.75 3.61 13.93
N PRO A 75 1.64 3.49 13.19
CA PRO A 75 1.65 2.83 11.90
C PRO A 75 2.21 3.74 10.80
N MET A 76 2.50 3.15 9.66
CA MET A 76 2.72 3.87 8.41
C MET A 76 1.36 4.09 7.71
N GLY A 77 1.13 5.28 7.18
CA GLY A 77 0.09 5.50 6.18
C GLY A 77 0.49 4.84 4.86
N GLY A 78 -0.47 4.18 4.23
CA GLY A 78 -0.25 3.47 2.98
C GLY A 78 -1.50 3.33 2.12
N MET A 79 -1.32 2.68 0.98
CA MET A 79 -2.35 2.30 0.03
C MET A 79 -2.26 0.80 -0.23
N LEU A 80 -3.36 0.09 -0.12
CA LEU A 80 -3.50 -1.25 -0.69
C LEU A 80 -3.87 -1.07 -2.17
N LEU A 81 -2.84 -1.04 -3.02
CA LEU A 81 -2.94 -0.71 -4.43
C LEU A 81 -3.09 -1.97 -5.27
N LYS A 82 -4.06 -2.00 -6.16
CA LYS A 82 -4.26 -3.07 -7.15
C LYS A 82 -3.94 -2.56 -8.54
N ASN A 83 -3.06 -3.27 -9.25
CA ASN A 83 -2.78 -2.97 -10.64
C ASN A 83 -3.93 -3.44 -11.53
N THR A 84 -4.77 -2.49 -11.94
CA THR A 84 -5.88 -2.74 -12.88
C THR A 84 -5.47 -2.57 -14.34
N SER A 85 -4.22 -2.17 -14.60
CA SER A 85 -3.70 -2.05 -15.97
C SER A 85 -3.30 -3.41 -16.53
N PRO A 86 -3.23 -3.56 -17.88
CA PRO A 86 -2.72 -4.78 -18.50
C PRO A 86 -1.18 -4.87 -18.47
N LEU A 87 -0.48 -3.88 -17.91
CA LEU A 87 0.97 -3.78 -17.91
C LEU A 87 1.52 -4.19 -16.55
N THR A 88 2.67 -4.87 -16.53
CA THR A 88 3.47 -4.98 -15.31
C THR A 88 4.02 -3.61 -14.99
N LEU A 89 3.90 -3.17 -13.74
CA LEU A 89 4.60 -1.98 -13.23
C LEU A 89 5.91 -2.45 -12.62
N GLU A 90 7.03 -1.94 -13.12
CA GLU A 90 8.35 -2.28 -12.58
C GLU A 90 8.57 -1.65 -11.21
N ASP A 91 9.55 -2.18 -10.47
CA ASP A 91 9.93 -1.63 -9.19
C ASP A 91 10.52 -0.22 -9.34
N GLY A 92 10.29 0.63 -8.33
CA GLY A 92 10.74 2.01 -8.40
C GLY A 92 10.18 2.91 -7.32
N ALA A 93 10.71 4.14 -7.29
CA ALA A 93 10.25 5.18 -6.40
C ALA A 93 8.90 5.75 -6.87
N LEU A 94 8.02 6.03 -5.91
CA LEU A 94 6.72 6.65 -6.12
C LEU A 94 6.63 7.94 -5.32
N THR A 95 6.10 8.98 -5.95
CA THR A 95 5.68 10.22 -5.28
C THR A 95 4.18 10.17 -5.08
N VAL A 96 3.72 10.37 -3.84
CA VAL A 96 2.30 10.35 -3.49
C VAL A 96 1.79 11.78 -3.31
N ILE A 97 0.76 12.13 -4.07
CA ILE A 97 0.07 13.42 -4.01
C ILE A 97 -1.39 13.16 -3.62
N ASP A 98 -1.86 13.83 -2.57
CA ASP A 98 -3.23 13.74 -2.07
C ASP A 98 -3.88 15.14 -2.12
N GLY A 99 -4.79 15.32 -3.07
CA GLY A 99 -5.39 16.62 -3.37
C GLY A 99 -4.34 17.64 -3.85
N ASP A 100 -4.05 18.64 -3.02
CA ASP A 100 -3.06 19.68 -3.29
C ASP A 100 -1.73 19.48 -2.54
N ALA A 101 -1.62 18.39 -1.77
CA ALA A 101 -0.50 18.18 -0.86
C ALA A 101 0.38 17.01 -1.30
N TYR A 102 1.69 17.22 -1.17
CA TYR A 102 2.64 16.11 -1.15
C TYR A 102 2.40 15.28 0.11
N ALA A 103 2.02 14.02 -0.07
CA ALA A 103 1.70 13.10 1.01
C ALA A 103 2.90 12.25 1.43
N GLY A 104 3.86 12.02 0.54
CA GLY A 104 5.07 11.26 0.84
C GLY A 104 5.69 10.57 -0.36
N GLU A 105 6.66 9.71 -0.06
CA GLU A 105 7.43 8.92 -1.01
C GLU A 105 7.33 7.45 -0.61
N ALA A 106 7.23 6.57 -1.60
CA ALA A 106 7.26 5.13 -1.40
C ALA A 106 8.27 4.47 -2.34
N LEU A 107 8.71 3.28 -1.97
CA LEU A 107 9.36 2.35 -2.88
C LEU A 107 8.38 1.22 -3.15
N MET A 108 8.09 0.96 -4.43
CA MET A 108 7.21 -0.11 -4.85
C MET A 108 8.05 -1.22 -5.48
N GLU A 109 7.74 -2.46 -5.14
CA GLU A 109 8.23 -3.64 -5.86
C GLU A 109 7.41 -3.87 -7.12
N ARG A 110 7.96 -4.63 -8.07
CA ARG A 110 7.26 -5.03 -9.29
C ARG A 110 5.83 -5.49 -8.99
N LEU A 111 4.86 -4.93 -9.71
CA LEU A 111 3.43 -5.19 -9.52
C LEU A 111 2.82 -5.69 -10.83
N LYS A 112 2.54 -6.99 -10.92
CA LYS A 112 1.98 -7.62 -12.13
C LYS A 112 0.50 -7.22 -12.34
N PRO A 113 -0.05 -7.40 -13.56
CA PRO A 113 -1.47 -7.19 -13.80
C PRO A 113 -2.34 -7.99 -12.82
N ALA A 114 -3.39 -7.35 -12.31
CA ALA A 114 -4.32 -7.87 -11.28
C ALA A 114 -3.72 -8.16 -9.90
N GLU A 115 -2.41 -8.01 -9.72
CA GLU A 115 -1.77 -8.12 -8.42
C GLU A 115 -2.12 -6.93 -7.52
N GLN A 116 -2.09 -7.16 -6.21
CA GLN A 116 -2.37 -6.16 -5.19
C GLN A 116 -1.28 -6.19 -4.12
N ARG A 117 -0.77 -5.01 -3.75
CA ARG A 117 0.30 -4.85 -2.75
C ARG A 117 0.02 -3.68 -1.81
N LEU A 118 0.58 -3.78 -0.60
CA LEU A 118 0.64 -2.67 0.35
C LEU A 118 1.80 -1.74 0.00
N ILE A 119 1.50 -0.46 -0.19
CA ILE A 119 2.46 0.59 -0.48
C ILE A 119 2.44 1.58 0.69
N SER A 120 3.47 1.57 1.53
CA SER A 120 3.64 2.54 2.62
C SER A 120 4.38 3.78 2.14
N PHE A 121 3.85 4.98 2.39
CA PHE A 121 4.43 6.23 1.87
C PHE A 121 4.70 7.32 2.92
N ALA A 122 4.10 7.24 4.12
CA ALA A 122 4.31 8.23 5.17
C ALA A 122 4.04 7.68 6.56
N LEU A 123 4.50 8.38 7.60
CA LEU A 123 4.12 8.06 8.98
C LEU A 123 2.69 8.53 9.26
N ASP A 124 1.86 7.67 9.87
CA ASP A 124 0.53 8.07 10.31
C ASP A 124 0.60 8.79 11.66
N LEU A 125 0.62 10.13 11.60
CA LEU A 125 0.67 10.99 12.78
C LEU A 125 -0.67 11.09 13.53
N GLY A 126 -1.77 10.69 12.90
CA GLY A 126 -3.11 10.69 13.52
C GLY A 126 -3.35 9.49 14.42
N THR A 127 -2.60 8.39 14.23
CA THR A 127 -2.84 7.13 14.92
C THR A 127 -1.73 6.78 15.91
N LEU A 128 -2.13 6.45 17.14
CA LEU A 128 -1.26 5.87 18.16
C LEU A 128 -1.67 4.42 18.43
N VAL A 129 -0.70 3.53 18.52
CA VAL A 129 -0.92 2.11 18.81
C VAL A 129 -0.35 1.78 20.18
N ASN A 130 -1.16 1.08 20.99
CA ASN A 130 -0.74 0.51 22.26
C ASN A 130 -0.99 -1.01 22.21
N ALA A 131 0.03 -1.76 21.80
CA ALA A 131 -0.01 -3.21 21.81
C ALA A 131 0.17 -3.73 23.25
N ARG A 132 -0.71 -4.62 23.70
CA ARG A 132 -0.58 -5.36 24.96
C ARG A 132 -0.61 -6.84 24.64
N ALA A 133 0.45 -7.55 24.97
CA ALA A 133 0.43 -9.00 24.94
C ALA A 133 -0.55 -9.49 26.00
N LYS A 134 -1.67 -10.06 25.58
CA LYS A 134 -2.59 -10.76 26.49
C LYS A 134 -2.05 -12.18 26.64
N GLU A 135 -1.34 -12.43 27.74
CA GLU A 135 -1.02 -13.79 28.15
C GLU A 135 -2.30 -14.35 28.79
N ASP A 136 -3.09 -15.11 28.01
CA ASP A 136 -4.19 -15.89 28.58
C ASP A 136 -3.60 -17.03 29.40
N ARG A 137 -3.23 -16.73 30.64
CA ARG A 137 -2.95 -17.73 31.67
C ARG A 137 -4.30 -18.31 32.10
N GLU A 138 -4.83 -19.23 31.31
CA GLU A 138 -5.96 -20.03 31.76
C GLU A 138 -5.54 -20.82 33.01
N PRO A 139 -6.35 -20.85 34.08
CA PRO A 139 -6.06 -21.70 35.22
C PRO A 139 -6.01 -23.16 34.77
N THR A 140 -4.86 -23.81 34.89
CA THR A 140 -4.77 -25.25 34.68
C THR A 140 -5.55 -25.95 35.78
N PHE A 141 -6.68 -26.57 35.45
CA PHE A 141 -7.44 -27.41 36.36
C PHE A 141 -7.15 -28.89 36.10
N LEU A 142 -6.88 -29.63 37.17
CA LEU A 142 -6.74 -31.09 37.12
C LEU A 142 -7.94 -31.70 37.82
N VAL A 143 -8.80 -32.40 37.07
CA VAL A 143 -9.91 -33.18 37.62
C VAL A 143 -9.53 -34.66 37.62
N ARG A 144 -9.62 -35.30 38.79
CA ARG A 144 -9.42 -36.74 38.96
C ARG A 144 -10.65 -37.36 39.60
N VAL A 145 -10.97 -38.59 39.22
CA VAL A 145 -11.98 -39.40 39.90
C VAL A 145 -11.24 -40.47 40.69
N VAL A 146 -11.36 -40.43 42.02
CA VAL A 146 -10.72 -41.39 42.92
C VAL A 146 -11.80 -41.95 43.84
N ASN A 147 -11.99 -43.27 43.82
CA ASN A 147 -12.99 -43.98 44.63
C ASN A 147 -14.42 -43.42 44.49
N GLY A 148 -14.82 -43.03 43.27
CA GLY A 148 -16.17 -42.52 42.99
C GLY A 148 -16.42 -41.07 43.38
N VAL A 149 -15.40 -40.32 43.79
CA VAL A 149 -15.50 -38.89 44.11
C VAL A 149 -14.66 -38.07 43.14
N PHE A 150 -15.20 -36.94 42.67
CA PHE A 150 -14.47 -35.96 41.88
C PHE A 150 -13.57 -35.11 42.78
N GLN A 151 -12.29 -35.03 42.43
CA GLN A 151 -11.31 -34.12 43.02
C GLN A 151 -10.88 -33.11 41.95
N ALA A 152 -11.08 -31.83 42.22
CA ALA A 152 -10.62 -30.75 41.35
C ALA A 152 -9.47 -29.99 42.04
N HIS A 153 -8.32 -29.90 41.38
CA HIS A 153 -7.18 -29.10 41.83
C HIS A 153 -7.07 -27.83 41.00
N TYR A 154 -7.05 -26.69 41.69
CA TYR A 154 -6.88 -25.36 41.10
C TYR A 154 -5.44 -24.89 41.35
N TYR A 155 -4.66 -24.69 40.29
CA TYR A 155 -3.34 -24.09 40.40
C TYR A 155 -3.44 -22.61 40.03
N GLN A 156 -3.23 -21.75 41.02
CA GLN A 156 -3.10 -20.31 40.79
C GLN A 156 -1.62 -19.96 40.74
N THR A 157 -1.11 -19.62 39.55
CA THR A 157 0.23 -19.06 39.42
C THR A 157 0.17 -17.60 39.87
N SER A 158 0.60 -17.30 41.10
CA SER A 158 0.85 -15.92 41.54
C SER A 158 2.29 -15.54 41.18
N GLU A 159 2.48 -14.42 40.49
CA GLU A 159 3.80 -13.80 40.36
C GLU A 159 4.23 -13.09 41.66
N LYS A 160 5.54 -12.94 41.82
CA LYS A 160 6.22 -12.33 42.96
C LYS A 160 6.84 -11.01 42.55
#